data_AF-A0A416NYB7-F1
#
_entry.id   AF-A0A416NYB7-F1
#
_cell.length_a   1.000
_cell.length_b   1.000
_cell.length_c   1.000
_cell.angle_alpha   90.00
_cell.angle_beta   90.00
_cell.angle_gamma   90.00
#
_symmetry.space_group_name_H-M   'P 1'
#
loop_
_entity.id
_entity.type
_entity.pdbx_description
1 polymer ?
#
loop_
_entity_poly.entity_id
_entity_poly.type
_entity_poly.pdbx_seq_one_letter_code
_entity_poly.pdbx_strand_id
1 'polypeptide(L)'
;MTKSIANSFKTFGRSFLLCGLCGWCMEILFTALHSLRRRDLRLTGNTSLWMFPIYGSACLLAPFKRLFAHLHISRPKRGLFYMAMIFTVEYLSGRLLWKHGLCPWDYGKSRFHIHRIIRLDYAPWWFLAGLFFEKILP
;
A
#
# COMPACT_ATOMS: atom_id res chain seq x y z
N MET A 1 -0.48 29.88 14.66
CA MET A 1 -0.08 29.15 13.42
C MET A 1 0.84 27.95 13.70
N THR A 2 1.91 28.11 14.46
CA THR A 2 2.92 27.05 14.78
C THR A 2 2.37 25.82 15.49
N LYS A 3 1.43 25.97 16.44
CA LYS A 3 0.78 24.82 17.13
C LYS A 3 -0.07 23.95 16.17
N SER A 4 -0.68 24.56 15.15
CA SER A 4 -1.48 23.84 14.14
C SER A 4 -0.62 23.00 13.21
N ILE A 5 0.54 23.53 12.81
CA ILE A 5 1.50 22.83 11.95
C ILE A 5 2.11 21.65 12.72
N ALA A 6 2.54 21.86 13.96
CA ALA A 6 3.08 20.79 14.82
C ALA A 6 2.07 19.66 15.07
N ASN A 7 0.78 19.97 15.25
CA ASN A 7 -0.28 18.96 15.38
C ASN A 7 -0.53 18.21 14.06
N SER A 8 -0.39 18.88 12.91
CA SER A 8 -0.51 18.25 11.60
C SER A 8 0.62 17.26 11.34
N PHE A 9 1.87 17.60 11.68
CA PHE A 9 3.01 16.68 11.56
C PHE A 9 2.89 15.48 12.50
N LYS A 10 2.43 15.68 13.74
CA LYS A 10 2.16 14.55 14.66
C LYS A 10 1.06 13.61 14.13
N THR A 11 0.01 14.17 13.56
CA THR A 11 -1.09 13.40 12.95
C THR A 11 -0.62 12.65 11.71
N PHE A 12 0.23 13.27 10.89
CA PHE A 12 0.84 12.66 9.72
C PHE A 12 1.76 11.49 10.11
N GLY A 13 2.68 11.70 11.06
CA GLY A 13 3.59 10.66 11.54
C GLY A 13 2.83 9.47 12.14
N ARG A 14 1.79 9.72 12.93
CA ARG A 14 0.92 8.64 13.44
C ARG A 14 0.21 7.89 12.31
N SER A 15 -0.28 8.60 11.29
CA SER A 15 -0.93 8.00 10.13
C SER A 15 0.04 7.17 9.29
N PHE A 16 1.27 7.64 9.13
CA PHE A 16 2.34 6.91 8.44
C PHE A 16 2.68 5.61 9.17
N LEU A 17 2.90 5.66 10.49
CA LEU A 17 3.18 4.46 11.28
C LEU A 17 2.03 3.47 11.25
N LEU A 18 0.79 3.96 11.36
CA LEU A 18 -0.39 3.11 11.34
C LEU A 18 -0.59 2.46 9.96
N CYS A 19 -0.45 3.22 8.88
CA CYS A 19 -0.51 2.67 7.52
C CYS A 19 0.63 1.67 7.25
N GLY A 20 1.84 2.00 7.71
CA GLY A 20 3.01 1.14 7.61
C GLY A 20 2.79 -0.20 8.31
N LEU A 21 2.38 -0.17 9.58
CA LEU A 21 2.10 -1.37 10.38
C LEU A 21 0.93 -2.17 9.79
N CYS A 22 -0.17 -1.51 9.41
CA CYS A 22 -1.32 -2.20 8.81
C CYS A 22 -0.97 -2.88 7.48
N GLY A 23 -0.26 -2.18 6.58
CA GLY A 23 0.20 -2.77 5.32
C GLY A 23 1.16 -3.92 5.54
N TRP A 24 2.06 -3.78 6.53
CA TRP A 24 3.00 -4.83 6.88
C TRP A 24 2.30 -6.08 7.40
N CYS A 25 1.34 -5.92 8.32
CA CYS A 25 0.49 -7.01 8.80
C CYS A 25 -0.32 -7.66 7.67
N MET A 26 -0.88 -6.86 6.74
CA MET A 26 -1.58 -7.40 5.58
C MET A 26 -0.67 -8.25 4.71
N GLU A 27 0.55 -7.82 4.45
CA GLU A 27 1.51 -8.59 3.64
C GLU A 27 1.90 -9.91 4.31
N ILE A 28 2.17 -9.89 5.63
CA ILE A 28 2.45 -11.10 6.42
C ILE A 28 1.27 -12.07 6.33
N LEU A 29 0.04 -11.58 6.53
CA LEU A 29 -1.16 -12.42 6.44
C LEU A 29 -1.36 -12.98 5.03
N PHE A 30 -1.15 -12.15 4.00
CA PHE A 30 -1.30 -12.55 2.60
C PHE A 30 -0.28 -13.63 2.21
N THR A 31 0.98 -13.48 2.62
CA THR A 31 2.03 -14.47 2.36
C THR A 31 1.84 -15.75 3.17
N ALA A 32 1.37 -15.65 4.42
CA ALA A 32 1.00 -16.79 5.24
C ALA A 32 -0.16 -17.60 4.64
N LEU A 33 -1.22 -16.92 4.17
CA LEU A 33 -2.35 -17.53 3.45
C LEU A 33 -1.89 -18.22 2.16
N HIS A 34 -0.93 -17.63 1.46
CA HIS A 34 -0.34 -18.26 0.29
C HIS A 34 0.46 -19.53 0.66
N SER A 35 1.12 -19.56 1.82
CA SER A 35 1.77 -20.77 2.35
C SER A 35 0.75 -21.87 2.65
N LEU A 36 -0.39 -21.50 3.27
CA LEU A 36 -1.50 -22.43 3.52
C LEU A 36 -2.02 -23.07 2.24
N ARG A 37 -2.14 -22.28 1.15
CA ARG A 37 -2.55 -22.80 -0.16
C ARG A 37 -1.59 -23.86 -0.70
N ARG A 38 -0.30 -23.80 -0.34
CA ARG A 38 0.70 -24.83 -0.67
C ARG A 38 0.72 -25.99 0.32
N ARG A 39 -0.28 -26.09 1.21
CA ARG A 39 -0.41 -27.07 2.30
C ARG A 39 0.71 -27.02 3.33
N ASP A 40 1.41 -25.88 3.42
CA ASP A 40 2.36 -25.65 4.49
C ASP A 40 1.63 -25.00 5.69
N LEU A 41 1.35 -25.82 6.71
CA LEU A 41 0.65 -25.44 7.93
C LEU A 41 1.50 -24.59 8.88
N ARG A 42 2.79 -24.35 8.56
CA ARG A 42 3.63 -23.43 9.34
C ARG A 42 3.19 -21.98 9.23
N LEU A 43 2.34 -21.65 8.23
CA LEU A 43 1.73 -20.33 8.05
C LEU A 43 2.74 -19.17 8.10
N THR A 44 3.96 -19.41 7.60
CA THR A 44 5.03 -18.42 7.66
C THR A 44 4.75 -17.27 6.68
N GLY A 45 4.48 -16.09 7.22
CA GLY A 45 4.41 -14.85 6.47
C GLY A 45 5.78 -14.19 6.36
N ASN A 46 6.14 -13.74 5.16
CA ASN A 46 7.42 -13.07 4.90
C ASN A 46 7.16 -11.70 4.28
N THR A 47 8.04 -10.75 4.59
CA THR A 47 7.91 -9.36 4.19
C THR A 47 9.27 -8.68 4.35
N SER A 48 9.51 -7.59 3.62
CA SER A 48 10.75 -6.84 3.67
C SER A 48 10.62 -5.56 4.49
N LEU A 49 11.67 -5.17 5.20
CA LEU A 49 11.74 -3.87 5.88
C LEU A 49 11.56 -2.69 4.92
N TRP A 50 11.93 -2.85 3.65
CA TRP A 50 11.74 -1.82 2.62
C TRP A 50 10.26 -1.62 2.24
N MET A 51 9.38 -2.56 2.57
CA MET A 51 7.94 -2.40 2.35
C MET A 51 7.29 -1.46 3.36
N PHE A 52 7.87 -1.32 4.56
CA PHE A 52 7.34 -0.43 5.60
C PHE A 52 7.18 1.02 5.12
N PRO A 53 8.20 1.69 4.54
CA PRO A 53 8.03 3.06 4.05
C PRO A 53 7.05 3.16 2.86
N ILE A 54 6.93 2.10 2.05
CA ILE A 54 5.98 2.05 0.93
C ILE A 54 4.55 2.03 1.47
N TYR A 55 4.25 1.15 2.42
CA TYR A 55 2.94 1.11 3.08
C TYR A 55 2.66 2.37 3.91
N GLY A 56 3.67 2.90 4.60
CA GLY A 56 3.54 4.15 5.35
C GLY A 56 3.15 5.32 4.45
N SER A 57 3.64 5.36 3.21
CA SER A 57 3.28 6.40 2.23
C SER A 57 1.80 6.42 1.86
N ALA A 58 1.03 5.36 2.14
CA ALA A 58 -0.43 5.36 1.98
C ALA A 58 -1.13 6.44 2.83
N CYS A 59 -0.48 7.00 3.85
CA CYS A 59 -0.99 8.17 4.58
C CYS A 59 -1.20 9.40 3.67
N LEU A 60 -0.50 9.48 2.53
CA LEU A 60 -0.70 10.52 1.52
C LEU A 60 -2.09 10.46 0.87
N LEU A 61 -2.86 9.39 1.06
CA LEU A 61 -4.25 9.29 0.63
C LEU A 61 -5.21 10.15 1.47
N ALA A 62 -4.83 10.55 2.69
CA ALA A 62 -5.65 11.33 3.61
C ALA A 62 -6.12 12.69 3.06
N PRO A 63 -5.27 13.54 2.45
CA PRO A 63 -5.74 14.78 1.82
C PRO A 63 -6.72 14.52 0.66
N PHE A 64 -6.49 13.47 -0.14
CA PHE A 64 -7.40 13.10 -1.23
C PHE A 64 -8.75 12.61 -0.72
N LYS A 65 -8.81 11.91 0.41
CA LYS A 65 -10.06 11.55 1.08
C LYS A 65 -10.92 12.79 1.36
N ARG A 66 -10.33 13.84 1.94
CA ARG A 66 -11.03 15.10 2.25
C ARG A 66 -11.52 15.80 0.99
N LEU A 67 -10.67 15.85 -0.04
CA LEU A 67 -11.03 16.41 -1.34
C LEU A 67 -12.20 15.65 -2.00
N PHE A 68 -12.18 14.32 -1.98
CA PHE A 68 -13.23 13.50 -2.58
C PHE A 68 -14.56 13.59 -1.81
N ALA A 69 -14.51 13.78 -0.50
CA ALA A 69 -15.69 14.06 0.30
C ALA A 69 -16.31 15.41 -0.08
N HIS A 70 -15.49 16.45 -0.26
CA HIS A 70 -15.95 17.77 -0.69
C HIS A 70 -16.52 17.77 -2.13
N LEU A 71 -15.93 16.97 -3.03
CA LEU A 71 -16.36 16.85 -4.43
C LEU A 71 -17.47 15.81 -4.65
N HIS A 72 -18.04 15.23 -3.59
CA HIS A 72 -19.11 14.21 -3.63
C HIS A 72 -18.81 13.04 -4.60
N ILE A 73 -17.56 12.61 -4.67
CA ILE A 73 -17.16 11.54 -5.59
C ILE A 73 -17.68 10.19 -5.10
N SER A 74 -18.31 9.43 -6.00
CA SER A 74 -18.80 8.08 -5.72
C SER A 74 -17.70 7.13 -5.21
N ARG A 75 -18.03 6.24 -4.28
CA ARG A 75 -17.09 5.26 -3.67
C ARG A 75 -16.27 4.45 -4.70
N PRO A 76 -16.84 3.95 -5.81
CA PRO A 76 -16.06 3.17 -6.77
C PRO A 76 -14.95 3.99 -7.46
N LYS A 77 -15.24 5.23 -7.84
CA LYS A 77 -14.25 6.13 -8.46
C LYS A 77 -13.09 6.44 -7.50
N ARG A 78 -13.38 6.55 -6.20
CA ARG A 78 -12.36 6.76 -5.17
C ARG A 78 -11.44 5.55 -5.03
N GLY A 79 -12.01 4.35 -5.00
CA GLY A 79 -11.23 3.11 -4.98
C GLY A 79 -10.35 2.95 -6.22
N LEU A 80 -10.85 3.30 -7.41
CA LEU A 80 -10.06 3.29 -8.66
C LEU A 80 -8.89 4.28 -8.59
N PHE A 81 -9.11 5.48 -8.05
CA PHE A 81 -8.04 6.45 -7.84
C PHE A 81 -6.98 5.94 -6.85
N TYR A 82 -7.41 5.38 -5.71
CA TYR A 82 -6.49 4.83 -4.73
C TYR A 82 -5.69 3.66 -5.29
N MET A 83 -6.33 2.77 -6.05
CA MET A 83 -5.66 1.68 -6.77
C MET A 83 -4.57 2.23 -7.71
N ALA A 84 -4.87 3.25 -8.52
CA ALA A 84 -3.89 3.85 -9.43
C ALA A 84 -2.72 4.50 -8.68
N MET A 85 -2.99 5.17 -7.55
CA MET A 85 -1.95 5.74 -6.70
C MET A 85 -1.06 4.68 -6.07
N ILE A 86 -1.64 3.61 -5.55
CA ILE A 86 -0.88 2.49 -4.96
C ILE A 86 0.01 1.85 -6.01
N PHE A 87 -0.51 1.58 -7.22
CA PHE A 87 0.32 1.05 -8.31
C PHE A 87 1.44 1.99 -8.72
N THR A 88 1.19 3.30 -8.74
CA THR A 88 2.22 4.29 -9.07
C THR A 88 3.34 4.26 -8.03
N VAL A 89 3.00 4.25 -6.74
CA VAL A 89 3.98 4.18 -5.66
C VAL A 89 4.74 2.86 -5.70
N GLU A 90 4.05 1.72 -5.83
CA GLU A 90 4.68 0.40 -5.95
C GLU A 90 5.67 0.35 -7.12
N TYR A 91 5.28 0.91 -8.28
CA TYR A 91 6.13 0.98 -9.45
C TYR A 91 7.36 1.88 -9.23
N LEU A 92 7.18 3.09 -8.71
CA LEU A 92 8.28 4.02 -8.46
C LEU A 92 9.25 3.48 -7.39
N SER A 93 8.73 2.99 -6.27
CA SER A 93 9.51 2.39 -5.20
C SER A 93 10.24 1.14 -5.69
N GLY A 94 9.55 0.26 -6.43
CA GLY A 94 10.17 -0.92 -7.00
C GLY A 94 11.26 -0.58 -8.01
N ARG A 95 11.05 0.40 -8.91
CA ARG A 95 12.08 0.89 -9.83
C ARG A 95 13.30 1.45 -9.09
N LEU A 96 13.07 2.22 -8.03
CA LEU A 96 14.15 2.80 -7.22
C LEU A 96 14.96 1.72 -6.50
N LEU A 97 14.28 0.75 -5.88
CA LEU A 97 14.92 -0.37 -5.20
C LEU A 97 15.65 -1.28 -6.19
N TRP A 98 15.08 -1.49 -7.38
CA TRP A 98 15.68 -2.31 -8.43
C TRP A 98 16.98 -1.69 -8.96
N LYS A 99 17.04 -0.36 -9.10
CA LYS A 99 18.28 0.35 -9.47
C LYS A 99 19.42 0.11 -8.47
N HIS A 100 19.10 -0.12 -7.19
CA HIS A 100 20.07 -0.39 -6.13
C HIS A 100 20.27 -1.89 -5.86
N GLY A 101 19.60 -2.77 -6.61
CA GLY A 101 19.64 -4.23 -6.37
C GLY A 101 18.95 -4.68 -5.07
N LEU A 102 18.13 -3.82 -4.46
CA LEU A 102 17.47 -4.04 -3.16
C LEU A 102 15.99 -4.39 -3.30
N CYS A 103 15.48 -4.59 -4.51
CA CYS A 103 14.06 -4.88 -4.76
C CYS A 103 13.67 -6.22 -4.11
N PRO A 104 12.82 -6.22 -3.07
CA PRO A 104 12.51 -7.44 -2.33
C PRO A 104 11.52 -8.35 -3.04
N TRP A 105 10.89 -7.88 -4.12
CA TRP A 105 9.96 -8.67 -4.92
C TRP A 105 10.38 -8.72 -6.39
N ASP A 106 10.05 -9.83 -7.04
CA ASP A 106 10.23 -10.05 -8.47
C ASP A 106 9.04 -10.83 -9.01
N TYR A 107 8.24 -10.14 -9.84
CA TYR A 107 7.04 -10.71 -10.43
C TYR A 107 7.27 -11.34 -11.80
N GLY A 108 8.52 -11.61 -12.20
CA GLY A 108 8.87 -12.20 -13.52
C GLY A 108 8.21 -13.54 -13.86
N LYS A 109 7.63 -14.24 -12.87
CA LYS A 109 6.87 -15.49 -13.08
C LYS A 109 5.38 -15.26 -13.41
N SER A 110 4.85 -14.04 -13.25
CA SER A 110 3.43 -13.74 -13.53
C SER A 110 3.22 -13.25 -14.96
N ARG A 111 2.20 -13.76 -15.66
CA ARG A 111 1.89 -13.34 -17.04
C ARG A 111 1.41 -11.88 -17.15
N PHE A 112 0.91 -11.30 -16.07
CA PHE A 112 0.35 -9.94 -16.03
C PHE A 112 1.29 -8.93 -15.34
N HIS A 113 2.60 -9.19 -15.34
CA HIS A 113 3.56 -8.27 -14.76
C HIS A 113 3.87 -7.10 -15.71
N ILE A 114 4.11 -5.91 -15.16
CA ILE A 114 4.77 -4.81 -15.87
C ILE A 114 6.16 -4.63 -15.27
N HIS A 115 7.19 -4.75 -16.13
CA HIS A 115 8.60 -4.63 -15.76
C HIS A 115 9.03 -5.49 -14.56
N ARG A 116 8.34 -6.61 -14.27
CA ARG A 116 8.55 -7.48 -13.10
C ARG A 116 8.33 -6.80 -11.74
N ILE A 117 7.84 -5.56 -11.72
CA ILE A 117 7.72 -4.72 -10.52
C ILE A 117 6.27 -4.57 -10.06
N ILE A 118 5.31 -4.47 -10.97
CA ILE A 118 3.89 -4.44 -10.60
C ILE A 118 3.14 -5.58 -11.27
N ARG A 119 2.04 -5.98 -10.63
CA ARG A 119 1.17 -7.07 -11.05
C ARG A 119 -0.24 -6.57 -11.25
N LEU A 120 -0.68 -6.50 -12.50
CA LEU A 120 -2.02 -5.98 -12.82
C LEU A 120 -3.14 -6.85 -12.26
N ASP A 121 -2.87 -8.15 -12.07
CA ASP A 121 -3.79 -9.09 -11.44
C ASP A 121 -4.07 -8.78 -9.96
N TYR A 122 -3.28 -7.91 -9.33
CA TYR A 122 -3.53 -7.42 -7.97
C TYR A 122 -4.43 -6.17 -7.92
N ALA A 123 -4.89 -5.67 -9.06
CA ALA A 123 -5.77 -4.50 -9.13
C ALA A 123 -7.00 -4.59 -8.19
N PRO A 124 -7.73 -5.73 -8.10
CA PRO A 124 -8.84 -5.84 -7.17
C PRO A 124 -8.41 -5.73 -5.69
N TRP A 125 -7.25 -6.31 -5.35
CA TRP A 125 -6.69 -6.23 -3.99
C TRP A 125 -6.28 -4.82 -3.63
N TRP A 126 -5.64 -4.10 -4.56
CA TRP A 126 -5.24 -2.71 -4.36
C TRP A 126 -6.43 -1.74 -4.29
N PHE A 127 -7.49 -2.00 -5.05
CA PHE A 127 -8.75 -1.28 -4.92
C PHE A 127 -9.34 -1.42 -3.51
N LEU A 128 -9.43 -2.66 -3.00
CA LEU A 128 -9.94 -2.93 -1.66
C LEU A 128 -9.03 -2.35 -0.57
N ALA A 129 -7.71 -2.50 -0.70
CA ALA A 129 -6.74 -1.91 0.22
C ALA A 129 -6.86 -0.38 0.26
N GLY A 130 -7.00 0.28 -0.90
CA GLY A 130 -7.22 1.73 -0.98
C GLY A 130 -8.45 2.18 -0.20
N LEU A 131 -9.59 1.49 -0.37
CA LEU A 131 -10.82 1.77 0.39
C LEU A 131 -10.68 1.45 1.88
N PHE A 132 -9.85 0.47 2.25
CA PHE A 132 -9.56 0.14 3.63
C PHE A 132 -8.73 1.23 4.31
N PHE A 133 -7.64 1.67 3.68
CA PHE A 133 -6.82 2.78 4.18
C PHE A 133 -7.63 4.08 4.29
N GLU A 134 -8.56 4.34 3.36
CA GLU A 134 -9.48 5.46 3.45
C GLU A 134 -10.30 5.48 4.76
N LYS A 135 -10.75 4.30 5.23
CA LYS A 135 -11.50 4.19 6.48
C LYS A 135 -10.63 4.39 7.72
N ILE A 136 -9.39 3.93 7.65
CA ILE A 136 -8.43 4.00 8.76
C ILE A 136 -7.87 5.41 8.95
N LEU A 137 -7.68 6.14 7.85
CA LEU A 137 -7.11 7.47 7.89
C LEU A 137 -8.08 8.50 8.49
N PRO A 138 -7.60 9.43 9.33
CA PRO A 138 -8.44 10.46 9.97
C PRO A 138 -9.00 11.48 8.98
#